data_AF-A0A7C7X2D4-F1
#
_entry.id   AF-A0A7C7X2D4-F1
#
_cell.length_a   1.000
_cell.length_b   1.000
_cell.length_c   1.000
_cell.angle_alpha   90.00
_cell.angle_beta   90.00
_cell.angle_gamma   90.00
#
_symmetry.space_group_name_H-M   'P 1'
#
loop_
_entity.id
_entity.type
_entity.pdbx_description
1 polymer ?
#
loop_
_entity_poly.entity_id
_entity_poly.type
_entity_poly.pdbx_seq_one_letter_code
_entity_poly.pdbx_strand_id
1 'polypeptide(L)'
;MLGQNKSMIPMPISITHPLVRSAYLKRSETVDHRHEDVLVLETYTHADNSDDCGFDSYLVDLLTDLEDLKSQAERRVGAIDRVDISRH
;
A
#
# COMPACT_ATOMS: atom_id res chain seq x y z
N MET A 1 -24.14 -15.25 14.65
CA MET A 1 -24.26 -14.82 13.25
C MET A 1 -22.85 -14.76 12.69
N LEU A 2 -22.45 -15.75 11.89
CA LEU A 2 -21.11 -15.78 11.30
C LEU A 2 -21.08 -14.79 10.14
N GLY A 3 -20.47 -13.63 10.37
CA GLY A 3 -20.17 -12.66 9.33
C GLY A 3 -19.30 -13.34 8.28
N GLN A 4 -19.84 -13.46 7.08
CA GLN A 4 -19.08 -13.96 5.93
C GLN A 4 -17.99 -12.94 5.64
N ASN A 5 -16.76 -13.25 6.05
CA ASN A 5 -15.56 -12.52 5.66
C ASN A 5 -15.45 -12.66 4.14
N LYS A 6 -16.03 -11.71 3.41
CA LYS A 6 -15.93 -11.63 1.96
C LYS A 6 -14.47 -11.29 1.69
N SER A 7 -13.63 -12.31 1.50
CA SER A 7 -12.25 -12.16 1.02
C SER A 7 -12.31 -11.44 -0.32
N MET A 8 -12.23 -10.10 -0.28
CA MET A 8 -12.06 -9.30 -1.48
C MET A 8 -10.68 -9.59 -2.03
N ILE A 9 -10.66 -10.10 -3.26
CA ILE A 9 -9.46 -10.47 -3.98
C ILE A 9 -8.63 -9.18 -4.14
N PRO A 10 -7.37 -9.14 -3.67
CA PRO A 10 -6.53 -7.96 -3.85
C PRO A 10 -6.35 -7.70 -5.34
N MET A 11 -6.63 -6.47 -5.78
CA MET A 11 -6.45 -6.09 -7.18
C MET A 11 -5.01 -5.60 -7.39
N PRO A 12 -4.17 -6.33 -8.13
CA PRO A 12 -2.79 -5.92 -8.33
C PRO A 12 -2.73 -4.61 -9.13
N ILE A 13 -1.93 -3.66 -8.65
CA ILE A 13 -1.65 -2.40 -9.32
C ILE A 13 -0.20 -2.44 -9.80
N SER A 14 0.00 -2.21 -11.08
CA SER A 14 1.35 -2.07 -11.63
C SER A 14 1.90 -0.71 -11.22
N ILE A 15 2.78 -0.72 -10.22
CA ILE A 15 3.60 0.41 -9.81
C ILE A 15 5.06 0.01 -10.03
N THR A 16 5.82 0.86 -10.71
CA THR A 16 7.25 0.65 -10.95
C THR A 16 8.01 1.59 -10.04
N HIS A 17 8.47 1.07 -8.90
CA HIS A 17 9.30 1.82 -7.97
C HIS A 17 10.40 0.89 -7.42
N PRO A 18 11.66 1.32 -7.34
CA PRO A 18 12.78 0.45 -6.95
C PRO A 18 12.59 -0.21 -5.58
N LEU A 19 11.86 0.45 -4.69
CA LEU A 19 11.61 -0.02 -3.32
C LEU A 19 10.28 -0.76 -3.16
N VAL A 20 9.39 -0.69 -4.15
CA VAL A 20 8.08 -1.36 -4.10
C VAL A 20 8.22 -2.72 -4.76
N ARG A 21 8.14 -3.76 -3.94
CA ARG A 21 8.11 -5.15 -4.37
C ARG A 21 6.80 -5.46 -5.07
N SER A 22 5.69 -4.99 -4.51
CA SER A 22 4.35 -5.28 -5.01
C SER A 22 3.39 -4.18 -4.56
N ALA A 23 2.39 -3.89 -5.38
CA ALA A 23 1.32 -2.97 -5.04
C ALA A 23 -0.03 -3.58 -5.38
N TYR A 24 -1.00 -3.41 -4.49
CA TYR A 24 -2.35 -3.90 -4.71
C TYR A 24 -3.37 -3.05 -3.97
N LEU A 25 -4.59 -3.01 -4.51
CA LEU A 25 -5.72 -2.38 -3.88
C LEU A 25 -6.43 -3.40 -2.98
N LYS A 26 -6.68 -2.98 -1.74
CA LYS A 26 -7.44 -3.69 -0.74
C LYS A 26 -8.66 -2.86 -0.38
N ARG A 27 -9.85 -3.39 -0.65
CA ARG A 27 -11.10 -2.80 -0.16
C ARG A 27 -11.39 -3.32 1.24
N SER A 28 -11.48 -2.42 2.20
CA SER A 28 -11.83 -2.75 3.58
C SER A 28 -13.24 -2.25 3.87
N GLU A 29 -14.08 -3.11 4.44
CA GLU A 29 -15.35 -2.68 5.02
C GLU A 29 -15.06 -2.19 6.45
N THR A 30 -15.39 -0.93 6.70
CA THR A 30 -15.35 -0.35 8.05
C THR A 30 -16.54 -0.82 8.87
N VAL A 31 -16.46 -0.66 10.19
CA VAL A 31 -17.56 -0.94 11.14
C VAL A 31 -18.83 -0.14 10.79
N ASP A 32 -18.68 0.99 10.10
CA ASP A 32 -19.77 1.86 9.62
C ASP A 32 -20.36 1.40 8.26
N HIS A 33 -19.97 0.22 7.74
CA HIS A 33 -20.32 -0.29 6.41
C HIS A 33 -19.87 0.62 5.25
N ARG A 34 -18.90 1.51 5.50
CA ARG A 34 -18.24 2.26 4.44
C ARG A 34 -17.14 1.40 3.85
N HIS A 35 -17.07 1.37 2.52
CA HIS A 35 -15.99 0.75 1.78
C HIS A 35 -14.86 1.78 1.69
N GLU A 36 -13.69 1.40 2.18
CA GLU A 36 -12.45 2.19 2.01
C GLU A 36 -11.56 1.50 0.99
N ASP A 37 -11.16 2.25 -0.03
CA ASP A 37 -10.18 1.80 -1.01
C ASP A 37 -8.77 2.10 -0.48
N VAL A 38 -8.05 1.05 -0.09
CA VAL A 38 -6.70 1.14 0.50
C VAL A 38 -5.67 0.63 -0.49
N LEU A 39 -4.75 1.49 -0.92
CA LEU A 39 -3.59 1.10 -1.70
C LEU A 39 -2.52 0.55 -0.76
N VAL A 40 -2.16 -0.72 -0.92
CA VAL A 40 -1.07 -1.34 -0.17
C VAL A 40 0.17 -1.38 -1.03
N LEU A 41 1.25 -0.79 -0.53
CA LEU A 41 2.59 -0.83 -1.11
C LEU A 41 3.45 -1.75 -0.24
N GLU A 42 3.81 -2.91 -0.79
CA GLU A 42 4.77 -3.81 -0.17
C GLU A 42 6.18 -3.42 -0.56
N THR A 43 7.01 -3.09 0.42
CA THR A 43 8.41 -2.72 0.20
C THR A 43 9.34 -3.87 0.54
N TYR A 44 10.50 -3.92 -0.11
CA TYR A 44 11.56 -4.85 0.27
C TYR A 44 12.06 -4.53 1.68
N THR A 45 11.99 -5.49 2.62
CA THR A 45 12.73 -5.38 3.88
C THR A 45 14.23 -5.44 3.60
N HIS A 46 14.97 -4.37 3.87
CA HIS A 46 16.42 -4.42 3.96
C HIS A 46 16.79 -5.02 5.34
N ALA A 47 16.50 -6.32 5.52
CA ALA A 47 16.80 -7.06 6.75
C ALA A 47 18.29 -7.40 6.89
N ASP A 48 19.19 -6.58 6.35
CA ASP A 48 20.63 -6.80 6.48
C ASP A 48 21.28 -5.61 7.21
N ASN A 49 21.60 -5.92 8.47
CA ASN A 49 22.56 -5.28 9.36
C ASN A 49 22.20 -3.96 10.05
N SER A 50 21.92 -4.10 11.35
CA SER A 50 22.47 -3.28 12.44
C SER A 50 22.66 -1.79 12.14
N ASP A 51 21.58 -1.01 12.10
CA ASP A 51 21.56 0.30 12.77
C ASP A 51 20.12 0.80 12.86
N ASP A 52 19.51 0.61 14.03
CA ASP A 52 18.22 1.16 14.44
C ASP A 52 18.36 2.68 14.67
N CYS A 53 18.81 3.43 13.66
CA CYS A 53 18.88 4.90 13.61
C CYS A 53 19.17 5.46 12.20
N GLY A 54 19.22 4.62 11.16
CA GLY A 54 19.32 5.08 9.77
C GLY A 54 17.95 5.43 9.23
N PHE A 55 17.61 6.72 9.23
CA PHE A 55 16.47 7.24 8.47
C PHE A 55 16.67 6.84 7.00
N ASP A 56 16.02 5.76 6.56
CA ASP A 56 16.17 5.17 5.23
C ASP A 56 15.90 6.26 4.19
N SER A 57 16.95 6.82 3.57
CA SER A 57 16.82 7.84 2.53
C SER A 57 15.92 7.37 1.39
N TYR A 58 15.89 6.06 1.20
CA TYR A 58 15.01 5.34 0.31
C TYR A 58 13.53 5.42 0.72
N LEU A 59 13.21 5.31 2.02
CA LEU A 59 11.84 5.50 2.50
C LEU A 59 11.39 6.95 2.28
N VAL A 60 12.28 7.93 2.49
CA VAL A 60 11.96 9.34 2.24
C VAL A 60 11.62 9.60 0.77
N ASP A 61 12.38 8.99 -0.15
CA ASP A 61 12.11 9.02 -1.59
C ASP A 61 10.71 8.44 -1.89
N LEU A 62 10.44 7.23 -1.40
CA LEU A 62 9.13 6.58 -1.55
C LEU A 62 7.97 7.44 -1.00
N LEU A 63 8.16 8.06 0.17
CA LEU A 63 7.17 8.95 0.78
C LEU A 63 6.94 10.21 -0.04
N THR A 64 7.95 10.69 -0.75
CA THR A 64 7.85 11.85 -1.65
C THR A 64 7.09 11.46 -2.92
N ASP A 65 7.33 10.26 -3.45
CA ASP A 65 6.62 9.72 -4.61
C ASP A 65 5.21 9.21 -4.30
N LEU A 66 4.80 9.12 -3.03
CA LEU A 66 3.48 8.59 -2.65
C LEU A 66 2.32 9.31 -3.32
N GLU A 67 2.40 10.63 -3.51
CA GLU A 67 1.35 11.40 -4.17
C GLU A 67 1.19 10.99 -5.64
N ASP A 68 2.32 10.75 -6.33
CA ASP A 68 2.32 10.29 -7.71
C ASP A 68 1.85 8.83 -7.80
N LEU A 69 2.36 7.95 -6.92
CA LEU A 69 1.95 6.55 -6.84
C LEU A 69 0.44 6.41 -6.56
N LYS A 70 -0.07 7.22 -5.64
CA LYS A 70 -1.50 7.32 -5.36
C LYS A 70 -2.24 7.79 -6.60
N SER A 71 -1.82 8.89 -7.23
CA SER A 71 -2.45 9.42 -8.44
C SER A 71 -2.49 8.40 -9.59
N GLN A 72 -1.42 7.63 -9.78
CA GLN A 72 -1.36 6.55 -10.77
C GLN A 72 -2.37 5.44 -10.47
N ALA A 73 -2.48 5.05 -9.20
CA ALA A 73 -3.46 4.05 -8.78
C ALA A 73 -4.90 4.60 -8.91
N GLU A 74 -5.13 5.86 -8.55
CA GLU A 74 -6.46 6.50 -8.62
C GLU A 74 -6.98 6.60 -10.06
N ARG A 75 -6.08 6.86 -11.02
CA ARG A 75 -6.41 6.84 -12.45
C ARG A 75 -6.90 5.47 -12.93
N ARG A 76 -6.51 4.38 -12.26
CA ARG A 76 -6.86 3.01 -12.66
C ARG A 76 -8.07 2.47 -11.93
N VAL A 77 -8.22 2.77 -10.64
CA VAL A 77 -9.22 2.14 -9.77
C VAL A 77 -10.27 3.11 -9.20
N GLY A 78 -10.09 4.41 -9.38
CA GLY A 78 -10.90 5.45 -8.74
C GLY A 78 -10.25 5.99 -7.47
N ALA A 79 -10.94 6.87 -6.76
CA ALA A 79 -10.40 7.55 -5.57
C ALA A 79 -9.89 6.54 -4.53
N ILE A 80 -8.73 6.86 -3.93
CA ILE A 80 -8.09 6.04 -2.90
C ILE A 80 -8.13 6.84 -1.60
N ASP A 81 -8.79 6.28 -0.59
CA ASP A 81 -8.94 6.91 0.72
C ASP A 81 -7.62 6.90 1.49
N ARG A 82 -6.86 5.80 1.38
CA ARG A 82 -5.66 5.57 2.18
C ARG A 82 -4.58 4.80 1.43
N VAL A 83 -3.33 5.13 1.73
CA VAL A 83 -2.17 4.31 1.33
C VAL A 83 -1.57 3.66 2.58
N ASP A 84 -1.25 2.39 2.50
CA ASP A 84 -0.62 1.60 3.55
C ASP A 84 0.71 1.04 3.04
N ILE A 85 1.78 1.25 3.82
CA ILE A 85 3.11 0.74 3.47
C ILE A 85 3.39 -0.45 4.38
N SER A 86 3.45 -1.63 3.77
CA SER A 86 3.74 -2.88 4.47
C SER A 86 5.16 -3.32 4.17
N ARG A 87 5.88 -3.73 5.21
CA ARG A 87 7.21 -4.33 5.08
C ARG A 87 7.05 -5.85 5.08
N HIS A 88 7.70 -6.50 4.12
CA HIS A 88 7.85 -7.98 3.97
C HIS A 88 9.32 -8.57 4.29
#